data_AF-A0A6I7YPR7-F1
#
_entry.id   AF-A0A6I7YPR7-F1
#
_cell.length_a   1.000
_cell.length_b   1.000
_cell.length_c   1.000
_cell.angle_alpha   90.00
_cell.angle_beta   90.00
_cell.angle_gamma   90.00
#
_symmetry.space_group_name_H-M   'P 1'
#
loop_
_entity.id
_entity.type
_entity.pdbx_description
1 polymer ?
#
loop_
_entity_poly.entity_id
_entity_poly.type
_entity_poly.pdbx_seq_one_letter_code
_entity_poly.pdbx_strand_id
1 'polypeptide(L)' 'MIKGNAKTKQITGRLRETLGKALGDKSMQRQGRSEQLRGKAQEMTGKAADRVRSATRH' A
#
# COMPACT_ATOMS: atom_id res chain seq x y z
N MET A 1 -41.81 7.65 -15.92
CA MET A 1 -40.40 8.08 -15.75
C MET A 1 -39.99 7.86 -14.31
N ILE A 2 -38.99 7.01 -14.07
CA ILE A 2 -38.73 6.31 -12.81
C ILE A 2 -37.81 7.16 -11.92
N LYS A 3 -38.38 8.08 -11.12
CA LYS A 3 -37.60 8.90 -10.16
C LYS A 3 -36.99 8.09 -8.98
N GLY A 4 -37.34 6.80 -8.84
CA GLY A 4 -36.83 5.92 -7.77
C GLY A 4 -35.39 5.42 -7.96
N ASN A 5 -34.84 5.45 -9.19
CA ASN A 5 -33.54 4.84 -9.50
C ASN A 5 -32.31 5.71 -9.19
N ALA A 6 -32.47 7.03 -9.07
CA ALA A 6 -31.34 7.93 -8.86
C ALA A 6 -30.78 7.80 -7.42
N LYS A 7 -31.66 7.78 -6.42
CA LYS A 7 -31.27 7.73 -4.99
C LYS A 7 -30.64 6.39 -4.60
N THR A 8 -31.21 5.28 -5.08
CA THR A 8 -30.66 3.93 -4.85
C THR A 8 -29.30 3.73 -5.54
N LYS A 9 -29.13 4.21 -6.77
CA LYS A 9 -27.81 4.21 -7.43
C LYS A 9 -26.79 5.08 -6.69
N GLN A 10 -27.20 6.24 -6.18
CA GLN A 10 -26.31 7.12 -5.42
C GLN A 10 -25.85 6.49 -4.10
N ILE A 11 -26.76 5.84 -3.36
CA ILE A 11 -26.46 5.15 -2.10
C ILE A 11 -25.54 3.95 -2.37
N THR A 12 -25.84 3.15 -3.39
CA THR A 12 -25.01 1.99 -3.77
C THR A 12 -23.62 2.42 -4.23
N GLY A 13 -23.52 3.50 -5.00
CA GLY A 13 -22.25 4.09 -5.43
C GLY A 13 -21.40 4.56 -4.26
N ARG A 14 -22.00 5.32 -3.33
CA ARG A 14 -21.30 5.75 -2.10
C ARG A 14 -20.85 4.57 -1.26
N LEU A 15 -21.69 3.55 -1.06
CA LEU A 15 -21.26 2.34 -0.33
C LEU A 15 -20.08 1.66 -1.02
N ARG A 16 -20.13 1.48 -2.35
CA ARG A 16 -19.03 0.88 -3.11
C ARG A 16 -17.75 1.71 -3.04
N GLU A 17 -17.85 3.04 -3.13
CA GLU A 17 -16.70 3.92 -2.96
C GLU A 17 -16.12 3.85 -1.55
N THR A 18 -16.95 3.89 -0.51
CA THR A 18 -16.49 3.84 0.89
C THR A 18 -15.86 2.48 1.21
N LEU A 19 -16.49 1.39 0.77
CA LEU A 19 -15.95 0.04 0.94
C LEU A 19 -14.68 -0.16 0.11
N GLY A 20 -14.63 0.35 -1.12
CA GLY A 20 -13.47 0.31 -1.98
C GLY A 20 -12.29 1.09 -1.40
N LYS A 21 -12.54 2.30 -0.88
CA LYS A 21 -11.54 3.10 -0.17
C LYS A 21 -11.08 2.39 1.11
N ALA A 22 -11.98 1.92 1.95
CA ALA A 22 -11.62 1.25 3.20
C ALA A 22 -10.85 -0.07 2.99
N LEU A 23 -11.25 -0.88 2.00
CA LEU A 23 -10.56 -2.12 1.64
C LEU A 23 -9.24 -1.82 0.93
N GLY A 24 -9.21 -0.78 0.10
CA GLY A 24 -8.02 -0.25 -0.56
C GLY A 24 -7.00 0.22 0.45
N ASP A 25 -7.40 1.05 1.42
CA ASP A 25 -6.56 1.53 2.52
C ASP A 25 -6.01 0.36 3.34
N LYS A 26 -6.85 -0.61 3.74
CA LYS A 26 -6.37 -1.80 4.48
C LYS A 26 -5.40 -2.65 3.67
N SER A 27 -5.61 -2.78 2.37
CA SER A 27 -4.75 -3.57 1.50
C SER A 27 -3.43 -2.83 1.21
N MET A 28 -3.51 -1.54 0.91
CA MET A 28 -2.38 -0.65 0.67
C MET A 28 -1.52 -0.46 1.92
N GLN A 29 -2.12 -0.36 3.10
CA GLN A 29 -1.39 -0.27 4.37
C GLN A 29 -0.67 -1.58 4.72
N ARG A 30 -1.27 -2.74 4.39
CA ARG A 30 -0.60 -4.04 4.53
C ARG A 30 0.57 -4.18 3.55
N GLN A 31 0.35 -3.88 2.27
CA GLN A 31 1.41 -3.90 1.25
C GLN A 31 2.54 -2.93 1.59
N GLY A 32 2.21 -1.70 1.96
CA GLY A 32 3.16 -0.66 2.33
C GLY A 32 4.03 -1.05 3.53
N ARG A 33 3.47 -1.68 4.57
CA ARG A 33 4.28 -2.19 5.68
C ARG A 33 5.23 -3.30 5.26
N SER A 34 4.78 -4.25 4.43
CA SER A 34 5.65 -5.31 3.92
C SER A 34 6.76 -4.77 3.01
N GLU A 35 6.44 -3.80 2.14
CA GLU A 35 7.43 -3.15 1.28
C GLU A 35 8.41 -2.29 2.08
N GLN A 36 7.97 -1.55 3.11
CA GLN A 36 8.87 -0.81 3.99
C GLN A 36 9.82 -1.73 4.76
N LEU A 37 9.33 -2.86 5.26
CA LEU A 37 10.17 -3.86 5.94
C LEU A 37 11.21 -4.45 4.98
N ARG A 38 10.78 -4.80 3.77
CA ARG A 38 11.66 -5.37 2.74
C ARG A 38 12.69 -4.35 2.26
N GLY A 39 12.27 -3.10 2.07
CA GLY A 39 13.14 -1.97 1.73
C GLY A 39 14.19 -1.71 2.80
N LYS A 40 13.80 -1.63 4.08
CA LYS A 40 14.74 -1.49 5.21
C LYS A 40 15.72 -2.67 5.29
N ALA A 41 15.24 -3.89 5.09
CA ALA A 41 16.11 -5.07 5.11
C ALA A 41 17.12 -5.05 3.95
N GLN A 42 16.70 -4.66 2.74
CA GLN A 42 17.60 -4.48 1.60
C GLN A 42 18.59 -3.34 1.83
N GLU A 43 18.16 -2.21 2.38
CA GLU A 43 19.02 -1.06 2.67
C GLU A 43 20.09 -1.42 3.73
N MET A 44 19.69 -2.15 4.77
CA MET A 44 20.61 -2.66 5.80
C MET A 44 21.61 -3.66 5.22
N THR A 45 21.13 -4.61 4.41
CA THR A 45 21.99 -5.61 3.76
C THR A 45 22.96 -4.94 2.79
N GLY A 46 22.48 -3.97 2.00
CA GLY A 46 23.28 -3.18 1.09
C GLY A 46 24.36 -2.38 1.83
N LYS A 47 23.98 -1.66 2.90
CA LYS A 47 24.94 -0.91 3.73
C LYS A 47 25.97 -1.81 4.40
N ALA A 48 25.57 -2.99 4.88
CA ALA A 48 26.48 -3.96 5.49
C ALA A 48 27.46 -4.52 4.46
N ALA A 49 26.96 -4.93 3.29
CA ALA A 49 27.79 -5.41 2.19
C ALA A 49 28.76 -4.33 1.69
N ASP A 50 28.30 -3.08 1.59
CA ASP A 50 29.13 -1.95 1.17
C ASP A 50 30.23 -1.62 2.20
N ARG A 51 29.92 -1.69 3.51
CA ARG A 51 30.90 -1.55 4.59
C ARG A 51 31.97 -2.64 4.57
N VAL A 52 31.56 -3.89 4.33
CA VAL A 52 32.52 -5.01 4.23
C VAL A 52 33.39 -4.84 2.98
N ARG A 53 32.78 -4.48 1.84
CA ARG A 53 33.50 -4.29 0.59
C ARG A 53 34.49 -3.12 0.64
N SER A 54 34.15 -2.04 1.32
CA SER A 54 35.07 -0.91 1.55
C SER A 54 36.20 -1.28 2.50
N ALA A 55 35.93 -2.06 3.56
CA ALA A 55 36.95 -2.55 4.47
C ALA A 55 37.94 -3.54 3.81
N THR A 56 37.49 -4.35 2.85
CA THR A 56 38.35 -5.30 2.12
C THR A 56 39.11 -4.67 0.94
N ARG A 57 38.75 -3.44 0.52
CA ARG A 57 39.40 -2.73 -0.61
C ARG A 57 40.54 -1.81 -0.16
N HIS A 58 40.88 -1.81 1.12
CA HIS A 58 42.03 -1.10 1.68
C HIS A 58 43.20 -2.07 1.90
#